data_AF-A0A2T4WRU9-F1
#
_entry.id   AF-A0A2T4WRU9-F1
#
_cell.length_a   1.000
_cell.length_b   1.000
_cell.length_c   1.000
_cell.angle_alpha   90.00
_cell.angle_beta   90.00
_cell.angle_gamma   90.00
#
_symmetry.space_group_name_H-M   'P 1'
#
loop_
_entity.id
_entity.type
_entity.pdbx_description
1 polymer ?
#
loop_
_entity_poly.entity_id
_entity_poly.type
_entity_poly.pdbx_seq_one_letter_code
_entity_poly.pdbx_strand_id
1 'polypeptide(L)'
;ENGVFDGTLSNGTENFSHSSSDVSNVNVPGLHVSGYLKTIADAYSAADLVITRAGAGTCSELMVLGKAALLIPSPNVAGDHQTKNAQSMADEGAAVVLAEAELEDQLVSTIEELIQSPERLVKLASAAKVLAKPNAAHEIAWECLKRLQREDSGAAGAESHSGFEAGKHGPSATTGVHPHQPETKKQGGKQKQGLEQKEGPVPEQGPVQKPQSKSERGV
;
A
#
# COMPACT_ATOMS: atom_id res chain seq x y z
N GLU A 1 -27.68 15.18 -6.72
CA GLU A 1 -27.04 16.31 -6.03
C GLU A 1 -25.59 16.30 -6.43
N ASN A 2 -25.10 17.37 -7.05
CA ASN A 2 -23.73 17.41 -7.56
C ASN A 2 -22.79 17.49 -6.36
N GLY A 3 -22.15 16.36 -6.02
CA GLY A 3 -21.11 16.32 -5.00
C GLY A 3 -20.06 17.37 -5.33
N VAL A 4 -19.81 18.27 -4.39
CA VAL A 4 -18.69 19.21 -4.47
C VAL A 4 -17.43 18.36 -4.41
N PHE A 5 -16.75 18.18 -5.54
CA PHE A 5 -15.44 17.55 -5.59
C PHE A 5 -14.43 18.51 -4.95
N ASP A 6 -13.83 18.10 -3.84
CA ASP A 6 -12.70 18.80 -3.23
C ASP A 6 -11.44 17.96 -3.46
N GLY A 7 -10.45 18.54 -4.14
CA GLY A 7 -9.25 17.84 -4.58
C GLY A 7 -8.01 18.69 -4.37
N THR A 8 -6.96 18.10 -3.77
CA THR A 8 -5.65 18.73 -3.65
C THR A 8 -4.64 18.10 -4.61
N LEU A 9 -3.96 18.92 -5.42
CA LEU A 9 -2.88 18.50 -6.30
C LEU A 9 -1.55 19.15 -5.87
N SER A 10 -0.49 18.36 -5.79
CA SER A 10 0.87 18.80 -5.46
C SER A 10 1.89 18.20 -6.42
N ASN A 11 2.79 19.03 -6.95
CA ASN A 11 3.79 18.63 -7.94
C ASN A 11 5.20 18.40 -7.35
N GLY A 12 5.35 18.40 -6.02
CA GLY A 12 6.59 18.00 -5.34
C GLY A 12 7.81 18.93 -5.52
N THR A 13 7.70 20.04 -6.26
CA THR A 13 8.77 21.03 -6.39
C THR A 13 8.53 22.21 -5.43
N GLU A 14 9.59 22.64 -4.71
CA GLU A 14 9.54 23.89 -3.95
C GLU A 14 9.40 25.10 -4.87
N ASN A 15 9.94 24.99 -6.10
CA ASN A 15 9.82 25.98 -7.15
C ASN A 15 8.64 25.67 -8.08
N PHE A 16 7.45 26.10 -7.68
CA PHE A 16 6.21 26.02 -8.47
C PHE A 16 6.30 26.78 -9.82
N SER A 17 7.32 27.59 -10.06
CA SER A 17 7.40 28.49 -11.21
C SER A 17 7.67 27.81 -12.56
N HIS A 18 8.34 26.66 -12.62
CA HIS A 18 8.86 26.11 -13.89
C HIS A 18 7.99 25.01 -14.55
N SER A 19 7.01 24.42 -13.86
CA SER A 19 6.07 23.43 -14.46
C SER A 19 4.65 24.00 -14.64
N SER A 20 4.47 25.31 -14.53
CA SER A 20 3.19 25.92 -14.18
C SER A 20 2.27 26.26 -15.35
N SER A 21 2.70 26.27 -16.61
CA SER A 21 1.84 26.79 -17.70
C SER A 21 0.51 26.05 -17.83
N ASP A 22 0.50 24.74 -17.53
CA ASP A 22 -0.63 23.89 -17.87
C ASP A 22 -1.64 23.73 -16.71
N VAL A 23 -1.19 23.82 -15.45
CA VAL A 23 -2.07 23.64 -14.27
C VAL A 23 -2.44 24.97 -13.60
N SER A 24 -1.62 26.02 -13.73
CA SER A 24 -1.90 27.33 -13.10
C SER A 24 -3.15 28.04 -13.66
N ASN A 25 -3.64 27.61 -14.83
CA ASN A 25 -4.83 28.16 -15.49
C ASN A 25 -6.10 27.33 -15.25
N VAL A 26 -6.02 26.23 -14.48
CA VAL A 26 -7.18 25.37 -14.21
C VAL A 26 -7.97 25.93 -13.04
N ASN A 27 -9.04 26.69 -13.34
CA ASN A 27 -9.98 27.19 -12.33
C ASN A 27 -11.20 26.27 -12.22
N VAL A 28 -11.04 25.14 -11.54
CA VAL A 28 -12.12 24.21 -11.22
C VAL A 28 -12.55 24.46 -9.78
N PRO A 29 -13.84 24.76 -9.50
CA PRO A 29 -14.33 24.89 -8.14
C PRO A 29 -14.03 23.65 -7.31
N GLY A 30 -13.43 23.84 -6.13
CA GLY A 30 -13.00 22.74 -5.25
C GLY A 30 -11.65 22.11 -5.62
N LEU A 31 -10.96 22.58 -6.66
CA LEU A 31 -9.58 22.16 -6.94
C LEU A 31 -8.58 23.11 -6.27
N HIS A 32 -7.78 22.55 -5.37
CA HIS A 32 -6.67 23.22 -4.71
C HIS A 32 -5.34 22.75 -5.30
N VAL A 33 -4.71 23.61 -6.10
CA VAL A 33 -3.38 23.34 -6.67
C VAL A 33 -2.31 24.01 -5.82
N SER A 34 -1.33 23.22 -5.40
CA SER A 34 -0.21 23.69 -4.57
C SER A 34 1.12 23.17 -5.10
N GLY A 35 2.21 23.86 -4.75
CA GLY A 35 3.56 23.33 -4.93
C GLY A 35 3.84 22.22 -3.91
N TYR A 36 5.08 22.13 -3.44
CA TYR A 36 5.40 21.24 -2.33
C TYR A 36 4.51 21.49 -1.09
N LEU A 37 3.84 20.43 -0.61
CA LEU A 37 3.01 20.47 0.59
C LEU A 37 3.89 20.38 1.84
N LYS A 38 4.02 21.51 2.56
CA LYS A 38 4.79 21.57 3.82
C LYS A 38 4.21 20.69 4.92
N THR A 39 2.90 20.48 4.92
CA THR A 39 2.18 19.65 5.90
C THR A 39 1.37 18.57 5.19
N ILE A 40 2.05 17.57 4.63
CA ILE A 40 1.37 16.44 3.96
C ILE A 40 0.39 15.70 4.89
N ALA A 41 0.63 15.73 6.20
CA ALA A 41 -0.26 15.15 7.19
C ALA A 41 -1.67 15.77 7.18
N ASP A 42 -1.78 17.09 6.95
CA ASP A 42 -3.07 17.77 6.86
C ASP A 42 -3.82 17.34 5.60
N ALA A 43 -3.11 17.26 4.48
CA ALA A 43 -3.67 16.77 3.22
C ALA A 43 -4.14 15.32 3.35
N TYR A 44 -3.36 14.44 3.98
CA TYR A 44 -3.81 13.09 4.27
C TYR A 44 -5.00 13.06 5.21
N SER A 45 -5.03 13.88 6.25
CA SER A 45 -6.17 13.92 7.18
C SER A 45 -7.47 14.28 6.46
N ALA A 46 -7.43 15.23 5.53
CA ALA A 46 -8.58 15.67 4.75
C ALA A 46 -8.97 14.70 3.62
N ALA A 47 -8.05 13.87 3.13
CA ALA A 47 -8.30 13.00 1.98
C ALA A 47 -9.09 11.72 2.35
N ASP A 48 -10.16 11.44 1.60
CA ASP A 48 -10.86 10.16 1.57
C ASP A 48 -10.19 9.14 0.64
N LEU A 49 -9.59 9.63 -0.45
CA LEU A 49 -8.84 8.85 -1.44
C LEU A 49 -7.54 9.58 -1.79
N VAL A 50 -6.42 8.85 -1.79
CA VAL A 50 -5.12 9.37 -2.22
C VAL A 50 -4.74 8.74 -3.55
N ILE A 51 -4.42 9.57 -4.55
CA ILE A 51 -3.91 9.12 -5.85
C ILE A 51 -2.43 9.51 -5.91
N THR A 52 -1.53 8.54 -6.00
CA THR A 52 -0.09 8.81 -5.87
C THR A 52 0.78 7.71 -6.47
N ARG A 53 2.08 7.98 -6.54
CA ARG A 53 3.10 6.99 -6.91
C ARG A 53 3.34 6.00 -5.77
N ALA A 54 3.73 4.77 -6.11
CA ALA A 54 3.96 3.70 -5.14
C ALA A 54 5.38 3.70 -4.53
N GLY A 55 5.81 4.86 -4.04
CA GLY A 55 7.07 4.99 -3.30
C GLY A 55 6.99 4.25 -1.95
N ALA A 56 8.08 3.61 -1.51
CA ALA A 56 8.07 2.80 -0.29
C ALA A 56 7.66 3.60 0.98
N GLY A 57 8.14 4.84 1.10
CA GLY A 57 7.74 5.76 2.18
C GLY A 57 6.25 6.08 2.13
N THR A 58 5.77 6.52 0.97
CA THR A 58 4.35 6.83 0.74
C THR A 58 3.43 5.64 1.03
N CYS A 59 3.73 4.45 0.51
CA CYS A 59 2.97 3.23 0.82
C CYS A 59 2.93 2.98 2.33
N SER A 60 4.06 3.13 3.02
CA SER A 60 4.15 2.95 4.48
C SER A 60 3.31 3.97 5.24
N GLU A 61 3.34 5.23 4.83
CA GLU A 61 2.54 6.31 5.41
C GLU A 61 1.04 6.05 5.23
N LEU A 62 0.60 5.67 4.02
CA LEU A 62 -0.79 5.37 3.73
C LEU A 62 -1.31 4.19 4.55
N MET A 63 -0.50 3.13 4.73
CA MET A 63 -0.84 2.01 5.60
C MET A 63 -1.00 2.47 7.06
N VAL A 64 -0.02 3.21 7.59
CA VAL A 64 -0.08 3.72 8.97
C VAL A 64 -1.26 4.65 9.19
N LEU A 65 -1.61 5.48 8.21
CA LEU A 65 -2.74 6.39 8.29
C LEU A 65 -4.09 5.71 8.00
N GLY A 66 -4.09 4.52 7.39
CA GLY A 66 -5.30 3.83 6.97
C GLY A 66 -6.03 4.60 5.87
N LYS A 67 -5.31 5.00 4.82
CA LYS A 67 -5.87 5.79 3.71
C LYS A 67 -6.15 4.90 2.50
N ALA A 68 -7.34 5.03 1.94
CA ALA A 68 -7.66 4.40 0.66
C ALA A 68 -6.77 5.04 -0.43
N ALA A 69 -6.23 4.20 -1.31
CA ALA A 69 -5.26 4.64 -2.30
C ALA A 69 -5.50 4.06 -3.70
N LEU A 70 -5.33 4.91 -4.71
CA LEU A 70 -5.10 4.52 -6.10
C LEU A 70 -3.60 4.75 -6.38
N LEU A 71 -2.87 3.66 -6.52
CA LEU A 71 -1.43 3.67 -6.71
C LEU A 71 -1.08 3.55 -8.18
N ILE A 72 -0.28 4.50 -8.66
CA ILE A 72 0.21 4.53 -10.04
C ILE A 72 1.72 4.30 -9.99
N PRO A 73 2.23 3.07 -10.07
CA PRO A 73 3.66 2.79 -9.95
C PRO A 73 4.45 3.35 -11.14
N SER A 74 5.67 3.79 -10.87
CA SER A 74 6.59 4.28 -11.91
C SER A 74 7.26 3.15 -12.69
N PRO A 75 7.13 3.14 -14.03
CA PRO A 75 7.82 2.15 -14.87
C PRO A 75 9.33 2.42 -14.93
N ASN A 76 9.76 3.63 -14.55
CA ASN A 76 11.13 4.11 -14.74
C ASN A 76 12.04 3.87 -13.52
N VAL A 77 11.59 3.11 -12.51
CA VAL A 77 12.38 2.80 -11.31
C VAL A 77 13.09 1.47 -11.51
N ALA A 78 14.42 1.47 -11.33
CA ALA A 78 15.24 0.26 -11.42
C ALA A 78 14.67 -0.88 -10.54
N GLY A 79 14.63 -2.10 -11.07
CA GLY A 79 14.19 -3.29 -10.33
C GLY A 79 12.68 -3.45 -10.13
N ASP A 80 11.86 -2.57 -10.72
CA ASP A 80 10.39 -2.60 -10.68
C ASP A 80 9.83 -2.58 -9.24
N HIS A 81 10.51 -1.83 -8.36
CA HIS A 81 10.19 -1.83 -6.94
C HIS A 81 8.87 -1.12 -6.64
N GLN A 82 8.47 -0.10 -7.41
CA GLN A 82 7.19 0.57 -7.19
C GLN A 82 6.00 -0.33 -7.50
N THR A 83 6.05 -1.11 -8.59
CA THR A 83 5.00 -2.08 -8.92
C THR A 83 4.87 -3.12 -7.82
N LYS A 84 5.98 -3.62 -7.27
CA LYS A 84 5.98 -4.56 -6.13
C LYS A 84 5.38 -3.96 -4.87
N ASN A 85 5.68 -2.70 -4.56
CA ASN A 85 5.07 -2.00 -3.42
C ASN A 85 3.57 -1.80 -3.62
N ALA A 86 3.15 -1.46 -4.84
CA ALA A 86 1.74 -1.29 -5.16
C ALA A 86 0.99 -2.61 -5.04
N GLN A 87 1.56 -3.68 -5.61
CA GLN A 87 0.96 -5.00 -5.62
C GLN A 87 0.85 -5.59 -4.22
N SER A 88 1.83 -5.37 -3.34
CA SER A 88 1.77 -5.87 -1.95
C SER A 88 0.60 -5.27 -1.15
N MET A 89 0.16 -4.06 -1.49
CA MET A 89 -1.06 -3.48 -0.93
C MET A 89 -2.31 -3.99 -1.67
N ALA A 90 -2.26 -4.10 -3.00
CA ALA A 90 -3.40 -4.51 -3.82
C ALA A 90 -3.85 -5.95 -3.54
N ASP A 91 -2.90 -6.88 -3.40
CA ASP A 91 -3.14 -8.29 -3.12
C ASP A 91 -3.93 -8.51 -1.82
N GLU A 92 -3.74 -7.62 -0.86
CA GLU A 92 -4.39 -7.61 0.45
C GLU A 92 -5.64 -6.72 0.47
N GLY A 93 -6.05 -6.18 -0.68
CA GLY A 93 -7.21 -5.30 -0.80
C GLY A 93 -7.03 -3.95 -0.12
N ALA A 94 -5.80 -3.48 0.05
CA ALA A 94 -5.46 -2.20 0.69
C ALA A 94 -5.30 -1.03 -0.29
N ALA A 95 -5.20 -1.30 -1.60
CA ALA A 95 -5.10 -0.29 -2.63
C ALA A 95 -5.68 -0.78 -3.97
N VAL A 96 -6.00 0.14 -4.86
CA VAL A 96 -6.18 -0.12 -6.29
C VAL A 96 -4.90 0.28 -7.01
N VAL A 97 -4.51 -0.46 -8.04
CA VAL A 97 -3.32 -0.18 -8.84
C VAL A 97 -3.75 0.10 -10.26
N LEU A 98 -3.19 1.16 -10.84
CA LEU A 98 -3.37 1.50 -12.25
C LEU A 98 -2.01 1.74 -12.89
N ALA A 99 -1.70 1.02 -13.97
CA ALA A 99 -0.41 1.18 -14.62
C ALA A 99 -0.33 2.55 -15.31
N GLU A 100 0.87 3.14 -15.37
CA GLU A 100 1.07 4.45 -16.01
C GLU A 100 0.65 4.45 -17.49
N ALA A 101 0.85 3.33 -18.19
CA ALA A 101 0.44 3.16 -19.58
C ALA A 101 -1.07 3.15 -19.80
N GLU A 102 -1.87 3.01 -18.74
CA GLU A 102 -3.34 2.91 -18.79
C GLU A 102 -4.03 4.21 -18.34
N LEU A 103 -3.27 5.24 -17.94
CA LEU A 103 -3.83 6.44 -17.34
C LEU A 103 -4.76 7.20 -18.28
N GLU A 104 -4.40 7.32 -19.56
CA GLU A 104 -5.21 8.06 -20.54
C GLU A 104 -6.60 7.44 -20.70
N ASP A 105 -6.69 6.11 -20.63
CA ASP A 105 -7.93 5.39 -20.90
C ASP A 105 -8.77 5.14 -19.64
N GLN A 106 -8.13 4.95 -18.48
CA GLN A 106 -8.79 4.35 -17.30
C GLN A 106 -8.77 5.22 -16.04
N LEU A 107 -8.00 6.32 -16.00
CA LEU A 107 -7.84 7.09 -14.76
C LEU A 107 -9.18 7.66 -14.26
N VAL A 108 -9.94 8.32 -15.14
CA VAL A 108 -11.19 8.99 -14.78
C VAL A 108 -12.23 7.97 -14.32
N SER A 109 -12.45 6.90 -15.08
CA SER A 109 -13.42 5.85 -14.73
C SER A 109 -13.06 5.16 -13.42
N THR A 110 -11.78 4.86 -13.19
CA THR A 110 -11.32 4.24 -11.94
C THR A 110 -11.57 5.15 -10.73
N ILE A 111 -11.31 6.45 -10.86
CA ILE A 111 -11.58 7.43 -9.79
C ILE A 111 -13.09 7.51 -9.54
N GLU A 112 -13.91 7.63 -10.59
CA GLU A 112 -15.36 7.70 -10.47
C GLU A 112 -15.95 6.49 -9.75
N GLU A 113 -15.52 5.28 -10.11
CA GLU A 113 -15.94 4.05 -9.43
C GLU A 113 -15.57 4.02 -7.95
N LEU A 114 -14.41 4.57 -7.59
CA LEU A 114 -13.93 4.63 -6.20
C LEU A 114 -14.74 5.64 -5.39
N ILE A 115 -14.89 6.87 -5.87
CA ILE A 115 -15.57 7.95 -5.12
C ILE A 115 -17.08 7.71 -5.01
N GLN A 116 -17.68 6.99 -5.95
CA GLN A 116 -19.09 6.60 -5.88
C GLN A 116 -19.34 5.43 -4.91
N SER A 117 -18.29 4.81 -4.36
CA SER A 117 -18.40 3.68 -3.43
C SER A 117 -17.70 3.95 -2.10
N PRO A 118 -18.34 4.70 -1.17
CA PRO A 118 -17.78 4.95 0.16
C PRO A 118 -17.45 3.66 0.93
N GLU A 119 -18.24 2.60 0.75
CA GLU A 119 -17.98 1.30 1.36
C GLU A 119 -16.64 0.69 0.87
N ARG A 120 -16.33 0.83 -0.43
CA ARG A 120 -15.08 0.36 -1.00
C ARG A 120 -13.90 1.14 -0.45
N LEU A 121 -14.02 2.47 -0.31
CA LEU A 121 -12.99 3.30 0.32
C LEU A 121 -12.71 2.86 1.77
N VAL A 122 -13.76 2.61 2.56
CA VAL A 122 -13.61 2.13 3.95
C VAL A 122 -12.92 0.77 4.00
N LYS A 123 -13.23 -0.16 3.08
CA LYS A 123 -12.58 -1.47 2.98
C LYS A 123 -11.08 -1.32 2.67
N LEU A 124 -10.73 -0.52 1.66
CA LEU A 124 -9.34 -0.24 1.27
C LEU A 124 -8.56 0.35 2.45
N ALA A 125 -9.11 1.39 3.09
CA ALA A 125 -8.53 2.06 4.24
C ALA A 125 -8.29 1.10 5.43
N SER A 126 -9.27 0.24 5.71
CA SER A 126 -9.18 -0.75 6.79
C SER A 126 -8.11 -1.80 6.51
N ALA A 127 -8.06 -2.33 5.30
CA ALA A 127 -7.02 -3.26 4.88
C ALA A 127 -5.62 -2.63 4.95
N ALA A 128 -5.46 -1.37 4.49
CA ALA A 128 -4.20 -0.64 4.60
C ALA A 128 -3.72 -0.54 6.06
N LYS A 129 -4.64 -0.29 7.00
CA LYS A 129 -4.34 -0.22 8.43
C LYS A 129 -3.85 -1.56 9.01
N VAL A 130 -4.40 -2.68 8.51
CA VAL A 130 -3.99 -4.03 8.93
C VAL A 130 -2.54 -4.33 8.52
N LEU A 131 -2.10 -3.85 7.36
CA LEU A 131 -0.74 -4.05 6.86
C LEU A 131 0.32 -3.16 7.55
N ALA A 132 -0.12 -2.14 8.30
CA ALA A 132 0.76 -1.16 8.89
C ALA A 132 1.75 -1.77 9.89
N LYS A 133 2.99 -1.28 9.85
CA LYS A 133 4.05 -1.61 10.82
C LYS A 133 4.53 -0.36 11.56
N PRO A 134 3.72 0.20 12.48
CA PRO A 134 4.04 1.48 13.14
C PRO A 134 5.33 1.43 13.97
N ASN A 135 5.72 0.25 14.45
CA ASN A 135 6.93 0.06 15.25
C ASN A 135 8.14 -0.42 14.45
N ALA A 136 8.09 -0.42 13.11
CA ALA A 136 9.15 -1.00 12.26
C ALA A 136 10.54 -0.45 12.59
N ALA A 137 10.68 0.87 12.77
CA ALA A 137 11.96 1.50 13.11
C ALA A 137 12.50 1.00 14.46
N HIS A 138 11.63 0.89 15.48
CA HIS A 138 11.99 0.37 16.79
C HIS A 138 12.37 -1.11 16.75
N GLU A 139 11.59 -1.93 16.05
CA GLU A 139 11.85 -3.36 15.89
C GLU A 139 13.19 -3.63 15.19
N ILE A 140 13.48 -2.87 14.13
CA ILE A 140 14.77 -2.95 13.41
C ILE A 140 15.91 -2.55 14.35
N ALA A 141 15.82 -1.40 15.02
CA ALA A 141 16.86 -0.93 15.93
C ALA A 141 17.12 -1.93 17.06
N TRP A 142 16.05 -2.50 17.64
CA TRP A 142 16.14 -3.51 18.68
C TRP A 142 16.85 -4.79 18.21
N GLU A 143 16.50 -5.29 17.02
CA GLU A 143 17.13 -6.49 16.47
C GLU A 143 18.62 -6.25 16.13
N CYS A 144 18.98 -5.05 15.66
CA CYS A 144 20.38 -4.66 15.48
C CYS A 144 21.17 -4.69 16.81
N LEU A 145 20.64 -4.09 17.88
CA LEU A 145 21.28 -4.07 19.20
C LEU A 145 21.48 -5.49 19.77
N LYS A 146 20.46 -6.33 19.64
CA LYS A 146 20.50 -7.73 20.09
C LYS A 146 21.58 -8.55 19.38
N ARG A 147 21.88 -8.26 18.11
CA ARG A 147 22.94 -8.96 17.35
C ARG A 147 24.33 -8.53 17.80
N LEU A 148 24.54 -7.23 18.01
CA LEU A 148 25.81 -6.71 18.54
C LEU A 148 26.17 -7.32 19.90
N GLN A 149 25.20 -7.40 20.82
CA GLN A 149 25.40 -8.00 22.15
C GLN A 149 25.76 -9.50 22.10
N ARG A 150 25.31 -10.22 21.07
CA ARG A 150 25.61 -11.65 20.88
C ARG A 150 27.00 -11.87 20.30
N GLU A 151 27.48 -10.95 19.46
CA GLU A 151 28.85 -10.98 18.93
C GLU A 151 29.86 -10.69 20.06
N ASP A 152 29.57 -9.73 20.93
CA ASP A 152 30.38 -9.44 22.11
C ASP A 152 30.41 -10.64 23.09
N SER A 153 29.27 -11.31 23.27
CA SER A 153 29.15 -12.50 24.14
C SER A 153 29.74 -13.77 23.53
N GLY A 154 29.88 -13.84 22.19
CA GLY A 154 30.52 -14.94 21.46
C GLY A 154 32.05 -14.84 21.42
N ALA A 155 32.60 -13.63 21.62
CA ALA A 155 34.03 -13.41 21.81
C ALA A 155 34.47 -13.58 23.28
N ALA A 156 33.56 -13.41 24.24
CA ALA A 156 33.83 -13.52 25.69
C ALA A 156 33.74 -14.96 26.25
N GLY A 157 33.87 -15.99 25.40
CA GLY A 157 34.00 -17.39 25.81
C GLY A 157 35.36 -17.76 26.43
N ALA A 158 36.27 -16.79 26.55
CA ALA A 158 37.47 -16.88 27.37
C ALA A 158 37.53 -15.67 28.29
N GLU A 159 36.85 -15.76 29.43
CA GLU A 159 37.32 -15.38 30.78
C GLU A 159 36.16 -15.06 31.72
N SER A 160 36.17 -15.76 32.85
CA SER A 160 35.30 -15.57 34.02
C SER A 160 35.52 -14.20 34.67
N HIS A 161 34.44 -13.51 35.07
CA HIS A 161 34.21 -13.10 36.48
C HIS A 161 32.95 -12.23 36.68
N SER A 162 32.12 -12.70 37.62
CA SER A 162 31.27 -12.00 38.60
C SER A 162 30.71 -10.58 38.34
N GLY A 163 29.37 -10.48 38.39
CA GLY A 163 28.68 -9.55 39.30
C GLY A 163 27.95 -8.36 38.66
N PHE A 164 26.63 -8.48 38.47
CA PHE A 164 25.73 -7.32 38.50
C PHE A 164 24.35 -7.74 39.04
N GLU A 165 24.02 -7.33 40.27
CA GLU A 165 22.71 -7.53 40.89
C GLU A 165 21.70 -6.50 40.33
N ALA A 166 20.60 -7.00 39.75
CA ALA A 166 19.45 -6.18 39.41
C ALA A 166 18.57 -5.95 40.65
N GLY A 167 18.44 -4.69 41.05
CA GLY A 167 17.56 -4.26 42.13
C GLY A 167 16.10 -4.59 41.84
N LYS A 168 15.49 -5.35 42.76
CA LYS A 168 14.05 -5.65 42.79
C LYS A 168 13.31 -4.56 43.56
N HIS A 169 12.37 -3.88 42.91
CA HIS A 169 11.21 -3.28 43.57
C HIS A 169 9.93 -3.73 42.85
N GLY A 170 9.06 -4.43 43.59
CA GLY A 170 7.70 -4.81 43.15
C GLY A 170 6.71 -3.64 43.25
N PRO A 171 5.40 -3.91 43.07
CA PRO A 171 4.69 -4.66 44.13
C PRO A 171 3.77 -5.80 43.67
N SER A 172 3.57 -6.70 44.64
CA SER A 172 2.49 -7.69 44.84
C SER A 172 1.08 -7.05 44.72
N ALA A 173 -0.06 -7.70 44.51
CA ALA A 173 -0.53 -9.07 44.67
C ALA A 173 -1.88 -9.25 43.92
N THR A 174 -2.25 -10.48 43.54
CA THR A 174 -3.56 -11.09 43.88
C THR A 174 -3.66 -12.55 43.41
N THR A 175 -4.30 -13.35 44.24
CA THR A 175 -4.36 -14.81 44.31
C THR A 175 -5.76 -15.32 43.94
N GLY A 176 -5.86 -16.56 43.43
CA GLY A 176 -7.08 -17.41 43.47
C GLY A 176 -7.69 -17.74 42.09
N VAL A 177 -7.50 -18.92 41.48
CA VAL A 177 -8.27 -20.21 41.66
C VAL A 177 -9.71 -20.07 41.09
N HIS A 178 -10.24 -20.82 40.09
CA HIS A 178 -10.35 -22.27 39.83
C HIS A 178 -10.71 -22.53 38.33
N PRO A 179 -10.70 -23.78 37.82
CA PRO A 179 -10.90 -24.18 36.42
C PRO A 179 -12.34 -24.64 36.12
N HIS A 180 -12.75 -24.60 34.84
CA HIS A 180 -13.60 -25.63 34.21
C HIS A 180 -13.83 -25.31 32.72
N GLN A 181 -13.42 -26.23 31.84
CA GLN A 181 -14.16 -26.47 30.60
C GLN A 181 -15.28 -27.47 30.88
N PRO A 182 -16.33 -27.49 30.04
CA PRO A 182 -16.56 -28.71 29.29
C PRO A 182 -16.76 -28.45 27.79
N GLU A 183 -16.20 -29.36 27.01
CA GLU A 183 -16.38 -29.53 25.58
C GLU A 183 -17.84 -29.88 25.24
N THR A 184 -18.36 -29.32 24.16
CA THR A 184 -19.49 -29.90 23.41
C THR A 184 -19.08 -30.18 21.97
N LYS A 185 -19.03 -31.47 21.65
CA LYS A 185 -19.03 -32.05 20.29
C LYS A 185 -20.25 -31.57 19.50
N LYS A 186 -20.08 -31.34 18.19
CA LYS A 186 -20.84 -31.96 17.07
C LYS A 186 -20.42 -31.28 15.75
N GLN A 187 -19.76 -32.02 14.85
CA GLN A 187 -20.32 -32.73 13.68
C GLN A 187 -20.38 -31.85 12.42
N GLY A 188 -19.82 -32.36 11.31
CA GLY A 188 -20.19 -31.87 9.98
C GLY A 188 -19.11 -31.79 8.90
N GLY A 189 -18.14 -32.71 8.87
CA GLY A 189 -17.29 -32.88 7.68
C GLY A 189 -17.88 -33.89 6.71
N LYS A 190 -18.07 -33.45 5.44
CA LYS A 190 -17.95 -34.19 4.15
C LYS A 190 -19.12 -33.95 3.19
N GLN A 191 -18.92 -33.03 2.25
CA GLN A 191 -19.47 -33.13 0.90
C GLN A 191 -18.39 -32.70 -0.11
N LYS A 192 -17.82 -33.67 -0.84
CA LYS A 192 -17.20 -33.47 -2.15
C LYS A 192 -17.44 -34.74 -2.98
N GLN A 193 -18.52 -34.70 -3.76
CA GLN A 193 -18.67 -35.34 -5.07
C GLN A 193 -18.71 -34.14 -6.03
N GLY A 194 -17.84 -33.96 -7.01
CA GLY A 194 -17.40 -34.87 -8.05
C GLY A 194 -18.00 -34.33 -9.34
N LEU A 195 -17.17 -33.88 -10.30
CA LEU A 195 -17.44 -33.87 -11.74
C LEU A 195 -16.26 -33.23 -12.49
N GLU A 196 -15.46 -34.09 -13.10
CA GLU A 196 -14.63 -33.79 -14.27
C GLU A 196 -15.52 -33.26 -15.41
N GLN A 197 -15.02 -32.24 -16.12
CA GLN A 197 -15.35 -32.04 -17.52
C GLN A 197 -14.05 -31.76 -18.31
N LYS A 198 -13.62 -32.81 -19.04
CA LYS A 198 -13.02 -32.72 -20.38
C LYS A 198 -14.07 -32.08 -21.32
N GLU A 199 -13.80 -31.34 -22.39
CA GLU A 199 -12.74 -31.37 -23.40
C GLU A 199 -12.98 -30.14 -24.33
N GLY A 200 -11.99 -29.70 -25.10
CA GLY A 200 -12.25 -28.90 -26.30
C GLY A 200 -11.06 -28.07 -26.82
N PRO A 201 -10.60 -28.27 -28.08
CA PRO A 201 -9.36 -27.68 -28.58
C PRO A 201 -9.52 -26.19 -28.97
N VAL A 202 -8.41 -25.46 -28.78
CA VAL A 202 -8.20 -24.06 -29.13
C VAL A 202 -8.14 -23.91 -30.67
N PRO A 203 -8.86 -22.98 -31.30
CA PRO A 203 -8.72 -22.72 -32.73
C PRO A 203 -7.41 -21.97 -33.04
N GLU A 204 -6.67 -22.53 -33.99
CA GLU A 204 -5.42 -22.03 -34.55
C GLU A 204 -5.67 -20.72 -35.32
N GLN A 205 -5.07 -19.61 -34.86
CA GLN A 205 -5.10 -18.34 -35.59
C GLN A 205 -4.00 -18.33 -36.64
N GLY A 206 -4.41 -18.27 -37.92
CA GLY A 206 -3.52 -18.13 -39.07
C GLY A 206 -2.73 -16.81 -39.08
N PRO A 207 -1.70 -16.69 -39.93
CA PRO A 207 -0.71 -15.63 -39.84
C PRO A 207 -1.29 -14.23 -40.10
N VAL A 208 -1.03 -13.32 -39.16
CA VAL A 208 -1.33 -11.90 -39.21
C VAL A 208 -0.53 -11.25 -40.36
N GLN A 209 -1.22 -10.68 -41.34
CA GLN A 209 -0.60 -9.89 -42.40
C GLN A 209 -0.11 -8.54 -41.84
N LYS A 210 1.15 -8.20 -42.11
CA LYS A 210 1.74 -6.90 -41.76
C LYS A 210 1.07 -5.77 -42.57
N PRO A 211 0.75 -4.61 -41.97
CA PRO A 211 0.33 -3.45 -42.73
C PRO A 211 1.51 -2.90 -43.55
N GLN A 212 1.27 -2.71 -44.85
CA GLN A 212 2.20 -2.08 -45.78
C GLN A 212 2.25 -0.56 -45.53
N SER A 213 3.46 -0.04 -45.35
CA SER A 213 3.75 1.39 -45.38
C SER A 213 3.49 1.95 -46.78
N LYS A 214 2.58 2.92 -46.91
CA LYS A 214 2.53 3.80 -48.09
C LYS A 214 3.21 5.12 -47.77
N SER A 215 4.37 5.30 -48.38
CA SER A 215 4.97 6.59 -48.71
C SER A 215 4.17 7.29 -49.83
N GLU A 216 4.03 8.61 -49.76
CA GLU A 216 4.09 9.64 -50.84
C GLU A 216 3.32 10.91 -50.39
N ARG A 217 4.00 12.05 -50.13
CA ARG A 217 4.47 13.13 -51.04
C ARG A 217 3.38 14.11 -51.52
N GLY A 218 3.60 15.41 -51.20
CA GLY A 218 3.00 16.62 -51.83
C GLY A 218 1.63 16.99 -51.27
N VAL A 219 1.31 18.23 -50.89
CA VAL A 219 1.73 19.58 -51.30
C VAL A 219 1.64 20.50 -50.09
#